data_AF-A0A1Q7AYG7-F1
#
_entry.id   AF-A0A1Q7AYG7-F1
#
_cell.length_a   1.000
_cell.length_b   1.000
_cell.length_c   1.000
_cell.angle_alpha   90.00
_cell.angle_beta   90.00
_cell.angle_gamma   90.00
#
_symmetry.space_group_name_H-M   'P 1'
#
loop_
_entity.id
_entity.type
_entity.pdbx_description
1 polymer ?
#
loop_
_entity_poly.entity_id
_entity_poly.type
_entity_poly.pdbx_seq_one_letter_code
_entity_poly.pdbx_strand_id
1 'polypeptide(L)'
;MQTVTAPEGGTLDLRVGDVVEVRSQAEILATLDENGELESLPFMPEMLRYCGQRLTVYKVAHKTCDTMTRSGMRKMENAVHLTGVRCDGGGHGGCQAACLIFWKHAWLRKVDRADGVTTPAAPADAPRLLPLLTIASRRPPAQDGTELFRCQATELLRAAPEVLPIRDLGQFVQDVRSGNANVFWAGRAFLVGVYNRLPSRLRPKGGKQWGYLVGRATKTPTGRTNLQPGDLVRIKSREEIEPTLNAELLNRGMGFDSEMARMCGRTARVLRRVDHIIDERTGKMLHMKEPCIVLEGIVCEGAYNAVCPRAIPPYWREVWLDKLDGPSIPAQRDGRTDVPRPVAGTAE
;
A
#
# COMPACT_ATOMS: atom_id res chain seq x y z
N MET A 1 -4.39 5.36 41.27
CA MET A 1 -4.40 5.95 39.92
C MET A 1 -2.96 6.26 39.56
N GLN A 2 -2.23 5.23 39.09
CA GLN A 2 -0.85 5.41 38.64
C GLN A 2 -0.91 5.80 37.18
N THR A 3 -0.61 7.06 36.89
CA THR A 3 -0.29 7.54 35.55
C THR A 3 0.92 6.78 35.07
N VAL A 4 0.69 5.78 34.22
CA VAL A 4 1.74 5.14 33.44
C VAL A 4 2.15 6.15 32.38
N THR A 5 3.29 6.81 32.60
CA THR A 5 3.95 7.62 31.59
C THR A 5 4.31 6.70 30.43
N ALA A 6 3.76 6.97 29.23
CA ALA A 6 4.11 6.24 28.03
C ALA A 6 5.64 6.26 27.83
N PRO A 7 6.31 5.13 27.51
CA PRO A 7 7.73 5.15 27.24
C PRO A 7 7.98 6.11 26.06
N GLU A 8 9.00 6.97 26.18
CA GLU A 8 9.43 7.87 25.12
C GLU A 8 9.64 7.07 23.81
N GLY A 9 8.63 7.12 22.94
CA GLY A 9 8.64 6.49 21.62
C GLY A 9 9.59 7.27 20.72
N GLY A 10 10.89 7.08 20.92
CA GLY A 10 11.94 7.83 20.26
C GLY A 10 11.82 7.81 18.74
N THR A 11 12.00 8.97 18.14
CA THR A 11 12.13 9.15 16.69
C THR A 11 13.38 8.39 16.22
N LEU A 12 13.21 7.29 15.48
CA LEU A 12 14.32 6.59 14.86
C LEU A 12 14.73 7.29 13.54
N ASP A 13 16.03 7.55 13.33
CA ASP A 13 16.56 7.95 12.02
C ASP A 13 16.70 6.70 11.13
N LEU A 14 15.59 6.29 10.51
CA LEU A 14 15.51 5.14 9.62
C LEU A 14 15.60 5.57 8.15
N ARG A 15 16.31 4.75 7.37
CA ARG A 15 16.42 4.88 5.91
C ARG A 15 16.08 3.55 5.23
N VAL A 16 15.76 3.64 3.93
CA VAL A 16 15.59 2.46 3.09
C VAL A 16 16.83 1.58 3.17
N GLY A 17 16.63 0.30 3.46
CA GLY A 17 17.71 -0.69 3.62
C GLY A 17 18.19 -0.90 5.05
N ASP A 18 17.80 -0.04 6.01
CA ASP A 18 18.11 -0.27 7.43
C ASP A 18 17.45 -1.57 7.92
N VAL A 19 18.13 -2.26 8.83
CA VAL A 19 17.59 -3.45 9.50
C VAL A 19 16.96 -3.03 10.83
N VAL A 20 15.75 -3.51 11.08
CA VAL A 20 15.01 -3.26 12.30
C VAL A 20 14.49 -4.57 12.87
N GLU A 21 14.41 -4.65 14.18
CA GLU A 21 13.69 -5.70 14.89
C GLU A 21 12.31 -5.17 15.29
N VAL A 22 11.27 -5.92 14.98
CA VAL A 22 9.93 -5.63 15.52
C VAL A 22 9.96 -5.95 17.00
N ARG A 23 9.50 -5.02 17.83
CA ARG A 23 9.48 -5.21 19.29
C ARG A 23 8.64 -6.41 19.70
N SER A 24 8.86 -6.88 20.91
CA SER A 24 8.08 -7.98 21.50
C SER A 24 6.62 -7.57 21.70
N GLN A 25 5.73 -8.55 21.89
CA GLN A 25 4.31 -8.28 22.17
C GLN A 25 4.12 -7.43 23.43
N ALA A 26 4.92 -7.67 24.47
CA ALA A 26 4.92 -6.92 25.73
C ALA A 26 5.23 -5.43 25.51
N GLU A 27 6.30 -5.16 24.77
CA GLU A 27 6.73 -3.80 24.45
C GLU A 27 5.73 -3.08 23.56
N ILE A 28 5.14 -3.78 22.58
CA ILE A 28 4.11 -3.20 21.71
C ILE A 28 2.87 -2.88 22.53
N LEU A 29 2.40 -3.82 23.36
CA LEU A 29 1.26 -3.63 24.26
C LEU A 29 1.43 -2.37 25.12
N ALA A 30 2.65 -2.10 25.62
CA ALA A 30 2.95 -0.91 26.41
C ALA A 30 2.85 0.42 25.62
N THR A 31 2.75 0.38 24.29
CA THR A 31 2.57 1.57 23.44
C THR A 31 1.13 1.83 23.02
N LEU A 32 0.22 0.86 23.22
CA LEU A 32 -1.14 0.94 22.69
C LEU A 32 -2.08 1.62 23.69
N ASP A 33 -3.01 2.41 23.16
CA ASP A 33 -4.15 2.95 23.91
C ASP A 33 -5.25 1.89 24.12
N GLU A 34 -6.36 2.29 24.75
CA GLU A 34 -7.50 1.42 25.01
C GLU A 34 -8.20 0.89 23.73
N ASN A 35 -7.92 1.49 22.57
CA ASN A 35 -8.44 1.06 21.28
C ASN A 35 -7.47 0.12 20.54
N GLY A 36 -6.31 -0.19 21.12
CA GLY A 36 -5.25 -0.96 20.46
C GLY A 36 -4.52 -0.14 19.39
N GLU A 37 -4.52 1.19 19.51
CA GLU A 37 -3.94 2.12 18.55
C GLU A 37 -2.71 2.82 19.15
N LEU A 38 -1.79 3.27 18.28
CA LEU A 38 -0.78 4.27 18.59
C LEU A 38 -0.90 5.40 17.57
N GLU A 39 -1.10 6.63 18.02
CA GLU A 39 -1.32 7.79 17.14
C GLU A 39 -2.47 7.54 16.13
N SER A 40 -3.59 6.97 16.60
CA SER A 40 -4.74 6.52 15.79
C SER A 40 -4.45 5.43 14.75
N LEU A 41 -3.26 4.85 14.73
CA LEU A 41 -2.92 3.75 13.84
C LEU A 41 -3.08 2.42 14.60
N PRO A 42 -3.98 1.52 14.18
CA PRO A 42 -4.21 0.26 14.88
C PRO A 42 -3.01 -0.69 14.73
N PHE A 43 -2.68 -1.36 15.82
CA PHE A 43 -1.83 -2.55 15.79
C PHE A 43 -2.72 -3.77 15.50
N MET A 44 -2.58 -4.33 14.29
CA MET A 44 -3.51 -5.31 13.75
C MET A 44 -3.11 -6.76 14.09
N PRO A 45 -4.06 -7.72 14.12
CA PRO A 45 -3.75 -9.14 14.34
C PRO A 45 -2.63 -9.69 13.44
N GLU A 46 -2.61 -9.29 12.17
CA GLU A 46 -1.62 -9.70 11.16
C GLU A 46 -0.19 -9.26 11.50
N MET A 47 -0.03 -8.28 12.39
CA MET A 47 1.28 -7.76 12.80
C MET A 47 1.97 -8.66 13.84
N LEU A 48 1.20 -9.42 14.62
CA LEU A 48 1.71 -10.27 15.71
C LEU A 48 2.80 -11.25 15.29
N ARG A 49 2.62 -11.86 14.12
CA ARG A 49 3.53 -12.90 13.61
C ARG A 49 4.95 -12.37 13.38
N TYR A 50 5.11 -11.05 13.26
CA TYR A 50 6.39 -10.41 13.02
C TYR A 50 7.07 -9.93 14.30
N CYS A 51 6.42 -9.97 15.47
CA CYS A 51 7.04 -9.58 16.74
C CYS A 51 8.32 -10.38 17.01
N GLY A 52 9.40 -9.69 17.37
CA GLY A 52 10.74 -10.26 17.57
C GLY A 52 11.49 -10.62 16.27
N GLN A 53 10.89 -10.43 15.09
CA GLN A 53 11.59 -10.69 13.82
C GLN A 53 12.42 -9.49 13.39
N ARG A 54 13.54 -9.79 12.74
CA ARG A 54 14.36 -8.78 12.05
C ARG A 54 13.96 -8.68 10.58
N LEU A 55 13.70 -7.46 10.16
CA LEU A 55 13.20 -7.13 8.84
C LEU A 55 13.96 -5.91 8.30
N THR A 56 13.84 -5.67 7.00
CA THR A 56 14.49 -4.53 6.35
C THR A 56 13.45 -3.45 6.05
N VAL A 57 13.81 -2.19 6.26
CA VAL A 57 13.02 -1.03 5.84
C VAL A 57 12.93 -1.00 4.32
N TYR A 58 11.72 -1.19 3.80
CA TYR A 58 11.42 -1.13 2.36
C TYR A 58 11.26 0.33 1.90
N LYS A 59 10.45 1.11 2.62
CA LYS A 59 10.23 2.54 2.38
C LYS A 59 10.01 3.25 3.71
N VAL A 60 10.50 4.48 3.81
CA VAL A 60 10.10 5.37 4.89
C VAL A 60 8.72 5.93 4.54
N ALA A 61 7.76 5.78 5.44
CA ALA A 61 6.36 6.09 5.20
C ALA A 61 5.98 7.42 5.86
N HIS A 62 6.78 8.48 5.65
CA HIS A 62 6.53 9.83 6.18
C HIS A 62 5.32 10.53 5.53
N LYS A 63 4.80 9.94 4.45
CA LYS A 63 3.61 10.40 3.74
C LYS A 63 2.88 9.24 3.07
N THR A 64 1.63 9.48 2.71
CA THR A 64 0.75 8.51 2.06
C THR A 64 -0.31 9.22 1.21
N CYS A 65 -0.79 8.58 0.15
CA CYS A 65 -1.93 9.10 -0.60
C CYS A 65 -3.24 8.87 0.16
N ASP A 66 -4.18 9.81 0.00
CA ASP A 66 -5.54 9.72 0.51
C ASP A 66 -6.46 9.01 -0.50
N THR A 67 -6.72 7.74 -0.25
CA THR A 67 -7.62 6.89 -1.05
C THR A 67 -9.09 7.04 -0.68
N MET A 68 -9.41 7.65 0.46
CA MET A 68 -10.79 7.81 0.96
C MET A 68 -11.48 9.07 0.43
N THR A 69 -10.82 10.23 0.52
CA THR A 69 -11.38 11.53 0.11
C THR A 69 -10.68 12.14 -1.09
N ARG A 70 -9.57 11.52 -1.54
CA ARG A 70 -8.77 11.99 -2.69
C ARG A 70 -8.24 13.42 -2.51
N SER A 71 -7.97 13.82 -1.27
CA SER A 71 -7.44 15.15 -0.93
C SER A 71 -5.95 15.35 -1.30
N GLY A 72 -5.27 14.28 -1.73
CA GLY A 72 -3.87 14.31 -2.16
C GLY A 72 -2.96 13.50 -1.24
N MET A 73 -1.74 14.01 -1.01
CA MET A 73 -0.80 13.40 -0.07
C MET A 73 -1.08 13.88 1.34
N ARG A 74 -0.86 13.00 2.32
CA ARG A 74 -1.02 13.25 3.75
C ARG A 74 0.24 12.87 4.49
N LYS A 75 0.55 13.61 5.56
CA LYS A 75 1.71 13.36 6.41
C LYS A 75 1.43 12.20 7.36
N MET A 76 2.36 11.27 7.45
CA MET A 76 2.30 10.15 8.39
C MET A 76 3.52 10.21 9.28
N GLU A 77 3.32 10.40 10.58
CA GLU A 77 4.42 10.55 11.51
C GLU A 77 5.08 9.21 11.81
N ASN A 78 6.42 9.22 11.84
CA ASN A 78 7.25 8.17 12.41
C ASN A 78 6.90 6.75 11.94
N ALA A 79 6.64 6.57 10.65
CA ALA A 79 6.25 5.29 10.10
C ALA A 79 7.18 4.81 8.98
N VAL A 80 7.31 3.50 8.85
CA VAL A 80 7.97 2.83 7.73
C VAL A 80 7.11 1.69 7.18
N HIS A 81 7.45 1.22 5.99
CA HIS A 81 7.03 -0.06 5.45
C HIS A 81 8.21 -1.03 5.45
N LEU A 82 7.95 -2.30 5.77
CA LEU A 82 8.97 -3.35 5.85
C LEU A 82 8.89 -4.30 4.65
N THR A 83 10.06 -4.80 4.22
CA THR A 83 10.20 -5.67 3.05
C THR A 83 9.46 -6.98 3.26
N GLY A 84 8.65 -7.39 2.28
CA GLY A 84 7.89 -8.64 2.33
C GLY A 84 6.67 -8.64 3.26
N VAL A 85 6.39 -7.53 3.96
CA VAL A 85 5.34 -7.46 4.96
C VAL A 85 4.08 -6.77 4.42
N ARG A 86 3.07 -7.58 4.13
CA ARG A 86 1.72 -7.12 3.75
C ARG A 86 0.69 -7.76 4.67
N CYS A 87 -0.41 -7.06 4.90
CA CYS A 87 -1.56 -7.61 5.63
C CYS A 87 -2.14 -8.79 4.85
N ASP A 88 -2.36 -9.93 5.50
CA ASP A 88 -2.96 -11.12 4.89
C ASP A 88 -4.49 -11.17 5.04
N GLY A 89 -5.07 -10.24 5.80
CA GLY A 89 -6.51 -10.08 5.99
C GLY A 89 -7.14 -11.10 6.93
N GLY A 90 -6.36 -12.01 7.56
CA GLY A 90 -6.88 -13.06 8.41
C GLY A 90 -7.68 -12.56 9.62
N GLY A 91 -7.30 -11.40 10.17
CA GLY A 91 -8.02 -10.70 11.24
C GLY A 91 -9.15 -9.79 10.75
N HIS A 92 -9.34 -9.69 9.43
CA HIS A 92 -10.20 -8.70 8.76
C HIS A 92 -11.16 -9.34 7.76
N GLY A 93 -11.75 -10.47 8.14
CA GLY A 93 -12.75 -11.17 7.32
C GLY A 93 -12.21 -11.71 6.00
N GLY A 94 -10.90 -11.91 5.88
CA GLY A 94 -10.25 -12.40 4.67
C GLY A 94 -9.89 -11.33 3.65
N CYS A 95 -10.00 -10.03 3.98
CA CYS A 95 -9.72 -8.91 3.07
C CYS A 95 -8.44 -9.11 2.23
N GLN A 96 -8.57 -9.11 0.90
CA GLN A 96 -7.51 -9.55 -0.01
C GLN A 96 -6.65 -8.40 -0.57
N ALA A 97 -6.75 -7.20 0.01
CA ALA A 97 -6.08 -6.01 -0.50
C ALA A 97 -4.54 -6.09 -0.43
N ALA A 98 -4.01 -6.86 0.52
CA ALA A 98 -2.57 -6.98 0.79
C ALA A 98 -1.85 -5.64 0.90
N CYS A 99 -2.44 -4.71 1.66
CA CYS A 99 -1.85 -3.42 1.96
C CYS A 99 -0.48 -3.60 2.63
N LEU A 100 0.49 -2.75 2.29
CA LEU A 100 1.69 -2.63 3.14
C LEU A 100 1.25 -2.21 4.54
N ILE A 101 1.95 -2.71 5.55
CA ILE A 101 1.69 -2.33 6.94
C ILE A 101 2.52 -1.09 7.26
N PHE A 102 1.89 -0.09 7.87
CA PHE A 102 2.59 1.02 8.49
C PHE A 102 3.13 0.55 9.84
N TRP A 103 4.44 0.66 10.03
CA TRP A 103 5.11 0.33 11.27
C TRP A 103 5.58 1.62 11.92
N LYS A 104 5.01 1.97 13.07
CA LYS A 104 5.48 3.11 13.87
C LYS A 104 6.89 2.82 14.39
N HIS A 105 7.73 3.85 14.46
CA HIS A 105 9.08 3.75 15.00
C HIS A 105 9.08 3.17 16.43
N ALA A 106 8.07 3.52 17.24
CA ALA A 106 7.88 3.00 18.58
C ALA A 106 7.69 1.47 18.65
N TRP A 107 7.24 0.83 17.57
CA TRP A 107 7.10 -0.63 17.48
C TRP A 107 8.35 -1.34 16.97
N LEU A 108 9.42 -0.58 16.70
CA LEU A 108 10.65 -1.06 16.11
C LEU A 108 11.85 -0.75 17.01
N ARG A 109 12.93 -1.48 16.78
CA ARG A 109 14.27 -1.20 17.29
C ARG A 109 15.23 -1.24 16.11
N LYS A 110 16.04 -0.18 15.93
CA LYS A 110 17.13 -0.22 14.95
C LYS A 110 18.20 -1.18 15.46
N VAL A 111 18.64 -2.10 14.61
CA VAL A 111 19.64 -3.12 14.95
C VAL A 111 20.74 -3.12 13.89
N ASP A 112 21.99 -3.40 14.29
CA ASP A 112 23.05 -3.51 13.31
C ASP A 112 22.93 -4.84 12.58
N ARG A 113 23.24 -4.83 11.28
CA ARG A 113 23.17 -6.04 10.44
C ARG A 113 24.13 -7.15 10.93
N ALA A 114 25.20 -6.76 11.62
CA ALA A 114 26.21 -7.64 12.17
C ALA A 114 25.81 -8.27 13.51
N ASP A 115 24.79 -7.74 14.18
CA ASP A 115 24.33 -8.29 15.44
C ASP A 115 23.75 -9.70 15.21
N GLY A 116 24.14 -10.68 16.03
CA GLY A 116 23.57 -12.03 15.97
C GLY A 116 22.05 -12.00 16.19
N VAL A 117 21.31 -12.92 15.56
CA VAL A 117 19.86 -13.04 15.75
C VAL A 117 19.60 -13.51 17.19
N THR A 118 19.04 -12.64 18.01
CA THR A 118 18.57 -13.03 19.35
C THR A 118 17.33 -13.90 19.18
N THR A 119 17.27 -15.02 19.90
CA THR A 119 16.09 -15.90 19.91
C THR A 119 14.87 -15.10 20.36
N PRO A 120 13.73 -15.19 19.64
CA PRO A 120 12.50 -14.53 20.08
C PRO A 120 12.14 -14.99 21.49
N ALA A 121 11.94 -14.03 22.40
CA ALA A 121 11.39 -14.33 23.71
C ALA A 121 10.00 -14.96 23.55
N ALA A 122 9.67 -15.95 24.38
CA ALA A 122 8.36 -16.59 24.36
C ALA A 122 7.24 -15.54 24.53
N PRO A 123 6.07 -15.74 23.90
CA PRO A 123 4.97 -14.77 23.94
C PRO A 123 4.37 -14.68 25.35
N ALA A 124 4.92 -13.80 26.19
CA ALA A 124 4.51 -13.65 27.59
C ALA A 124 3.15 -12.92 27.75
N ASP A 125 2.73 -12.11 26.77
CA ASP A 125 1.59 -11.18 26.90
C ASP A 125 0.44 -11.39 25.89
N ALA A 126 0.45 -12.50 25.14
CA ALA A 126 -0.60 -12.81 24.15
C ALA A 126 -2.03 -12.71 24.73
N PRO A 127 -2.33 -13.17 25.98
CA PRO A 127 -3.67 -13.04 26.56
C PRO A 127 -4.12 -11.60 26.80
N ARG A 128 -3.18 -10.68 27.12
CA ARG A 128 -3.50 -9.27 27.41
C ARG A 128 -3.69 -8.44 26.15
N LEU A 129 -3.01 -8.82 25.07
CA LEU A 129 -3.08 -8.12 23.79
C LEU A 129 -4.33 -8.50 22.98
N LEU A 130 -4.85 -9.72 23.15
CA LEU A 130 -5.98 -10.25 22.38
C LEU A 130 -7.26 -9.38 22.41
N PRO A 131 -7.70 -8.80 23.55
CA PRO A 131 -8.85 -7.90 23.57
C PRO A 131 -8.62 -6.64 22.72
N LEU A 132 -7.43 -6.03 22.82
CA LEU A 132 -7.08 -4.84 22.03
C LEU A 132 -7.03 -5.15 20.53
N LEU A 133 -6.51 -6.32 20.14
CA LEU A 133 -6.49 -6.74 18.73
C LEU A 133 -7.90 -6.90 18.15
N THR A 134 -8.86 -7.34 18.98
CA THR A 134 -10.27 -7.45 18.58
C THR A 134 -10.87 -6.06 18.37
N ILE A 135 -10.60 -5.13 19.28
CA ILE A 135 -11.05 -3.72 19.17
C ILE A 135 -10.40 -3.03 17.96
N ALA A 136 -9.11 -3.29 17.72
CA ALA A 136 -8.33 -2.69 16.64
C ALA A 136 -8.70 -3.23 15.25
N SER A 137 -9.38 -4.38 15.15
CA SER A 137 -9.77 -5.02 13.88
C SER A 137 -11.26 -4.89 13.53
N ARG A 138 -12.11 -4.55 14.50
CA ARG A 138 -13.57 -4.50 14.32
C ARG A 138 -14.16 -3.19 14.85
N ARG A 139 -15.27 -2.78 14.25
CA ARG A 139 -16.13 -1.70 14.75
C ARG A 139 -17.44 -2.32 15.24
N PRO A 140 -18.22 -1.60 16.08
CA PRO A 140 -19.59 -1.99 16.33
C PRO A 140 -20.32 -2.23 15.00
N PRO A 141 -21.12 -3.31 14.89
CA PRO A 141 -21.82 -3.62 13.65
C PRO A 141 -22.76 -2.47 13.26
N ALA A 142 -23.04 -2.36 11.97
CA ALA A 142 -24.04 -1.42 11.49
C ALA A 142 -25.43 -1.76 12.05
N GLN A 143 -26.39 -0.83 11.93
CA GLN A 143 -27.76 -1.02 12.42
C GLN A 143 -28.46 -2.25 11.81
N ASP A 144 -28.08 -2.63 10.59
CA ASP A 144 -28.58 -3.81 9.87
C ASP A 144 -27.84 -5.11 10.24
N GLY A 145 -26.94 -5.07 11.22
CA GLY A 145 -26.11 -6.20 11.65
C GLY A 145 -24.88 -6.45 10.77
N THR A 146 -24.63 -5.63 9.74
CA THR A 146 -23.44 -5.80 8.88
C THR A 146 -22.17 -5.64 9.71
N GLU A 147 -21.25 -6.60 9.58
CA GLU A 147 -19.93 -6.50 10.18
C GLU A 147 -19.16 -5.32 9.60
N LEU A 148 -18.55 -4.54 10.49
CA LEU A 148 -17.69 -3.41 10.14
C LEU A 148 -16.29 -3.68 10.65
N PHE A 149 -15.32 -3.49 9.77
CA PHE A 149 -13.91 -3.69 10.06
C PHE A 149 -13.22 -2.36 10.34
N ARG A 150 -12.17 -2.44 11.15
CA ARG A 150 -11.21 -1.36 11.41
C ARG A 150 -9.84 -1.87 10.98
N CYS A 151 -9.08 -1.09 10.23
CA CYS A 151 -7.70 -1.42 9.89
C CYS A 151 -6.90 -0.13 9.64
N GLN A 152 -5.58 -0.24 9.42
CA GLN A 152 -4.75 0.94 9.16
C GLN A 152 -5.20 1.77 7.94
N ALA A 153 -5.84 1.14 6.95
CA ALA A 153 -6.39 1.86 5.81
C ALA A 153 -7.68 2.62 6.16
N THR A 154 -8.56 2.05 6.99
CA THR A 154 -9.79 2.75 7.43
C THR A 154 -9.50 3.92 8.37
N GLU A 155 -8.44 3.82 9.17
CA GLU A 155 -8.05 4.88 10.11
C GLU A 155 -7.11 5.93 9.50
N LEU A 156 -6.79 5.85 8.20
CA LEU A 156 -5.75 6.68 7.57
C LEU A 156 -5.95 8.18 7.81
N LEU A 157 -7.18 8.71 7.74
CA LEU A 157 -7.43 10.15 7.94
C LEU A 157 -7.22 10.58 9.39
N ARG A 158 -7.40 9.67 10.36
CA ARG A 158 -7.12 9.93 11.77
C ARG A 158 -5.63 9.83 12.06
N ALA A 159 -4.96 8.83 11.49
CA ALA A 159 -3.53 8.60 11.67
C ALA A 159 -2.65 9.59 10.87
N ALA A 160 -3.18 10.18 9.79
CA ALA A 160 -2.52 11.14 8.92
C ALA A 160 -3.44 12.34 8.60
N PRO A 161 -3.79 13.18 9.60
CA PRO A 161 -4.79 14.23 9.44
C PRO A 161 -4.30 15.40 8.57
N GLU A 162 -2.99 15.65 8.55
CA GLU A 162 -2.37 16.76 7.84
C GLU A 162 -2.23 16.47 6.33
N VAL A 163 -2.73 17.37 5.49
CA VAL A 163 -2.54 17.32 4.03
C VAL A 163 -1.19 17.94 3.68
N LEU A 164 -0.40 17.25 2.86
CA LEU A 164 0.87 17.73 2.33
C LEU A 164 0.66 18.36 0.94
N PRO A 165 0.66 19.70 0.83
CA PRO A 165 0.57 20.37 -0.47
C PRO A 165 1.85 20.10 -1.28
N ILE A 166 1.74 20.03 -2.61
CA ILE A 166 2.93 19.81 -3.47
C ILE A 166 4.00 20.88 -3.34
N ARG A 167 3.62 22.07 -2.87
CA ARG A 167 4.55 23.20 -2.67
C ARG A 167 5.43 23.00 -1.43
N ASP A 168 5.08 22.07 -0.55
CA ASP A 168 5.95 21.67 0.54
C ASP A 168 7.14 20.89 -0.04
N LEU A 169 8.25 21.59 -0.26
CA LEU A 169 9.49 21.01 -0.77
C LEU A 169 10.14 20.06 0.24
N GLY A 170 9.81 20.18 1.53
CA GLY A 170 10.33 19.32 2.59
C GLY A 170 10.01 17.85 2.34
N GLN A 171 8.82 17.55 1.79
CA GLN A 171 8.43 16.18 1.49
C GLN A 171 9.35 15.48 0.47
N PHE A 172 9.90 16.24 -0.49
CA PHE A 172 10.80 15.73 -1.54
C PHE A 172 12.23 15.61 -1.02
N VAL A 173 12.66 16.56 -0.19
CA VAL A 173 13.94 16.47 0.53
C VAL A 173 13.95 15.23 1.41
N GLN A 174 12.84 14.95 2.11
CA GLN A 174 12.71 13.76 2.93
C GLN A 174 12.69 12.47 2.09
N ASP A 175 12.09 12.47 0.90
CA ASP A 175 12.18 11.32 -0.02
C ASP A 175 13.62 10.98 -0.39
N VAL A 176 14.44 12.01 -0.65
CA VAL A 176 15.86 11.82 -1.01
C VAL A 176 16.66 11.38 0.21
N ARG A 177 16.51 12.07 1.35
CA ARG A 177 17.26 11.76 2.57
C ARG A 177 16.98 10.35 3.09
N SER A 178 15.74 9.91 3.04
CA SER A 178 15.34 8.57 3.47
C SER A 178 15.75 7.45 2.50
N GLY A 179 16.16 7.78 1.27
CA GLY A 179 16.40 6.79 0.22
C GLY A 179 15.13 6.29 -0.47
N ASN A 180 13.97 6.91 -0.22
CA ASN A 180 12.73 6.59 -0.93
C ASN A 180 12.85 6.88 -2.44
N ALA A 181 13.58 7.92 -2.81
CA ALA A 181 13.84 8.30 -4.19
C ALA A 181 15.22 8.94 -4.36
N ASN A 182 15.78 8.89 -5.56
CA ASN A 182 16.92 9.73 -5.91
C ASN A 182 16.45 11.16 -6.26
N VAL A 183 17.40 12.09 -6.35
CA VAL A 183 17.14 13.51 -6.63
C VAL A 183 16.39 13.69 -7.97
N PHE A 184 16.77 12.94 -9.00
CA PHE A 184 16.14 13.03 -10.32
C PHE A 184 14.66 12.65 -10.26
N TRP A 185 14.34 11.56 -9.58
CA TRP A 185 12.97 11.09 -9.42
C TRP A 185 12.12 12.04 -8.58
N ALA A 186 12.66 12.53 -7.46
CA ALA A 186 11.99 13.51 -6.62
C ALA A 186 11.71 14.81 -7.41
N GLY A 187 12.69 15.30 -8.17
CA GLY A 187 12.54 16.47 -9.04
C GLY A 187 11.48 16.25 -10.13
N ARG A 188 11.48 15.09 -10.80
CA ARG A 188 10.46 14.74 -11.79
C ARG A 188 9.06 14.71 -11.18
N ALA A 189 8.89 14.06 -10.02
CA ALA A 189 7.60 13.97 -9.34
C ALA A 189 7.08 15.37 -8.91
N PHE A 190 7.97 16.23 -8.43
CA PHE A 190 7.64 17.64 -8.13
C PHE A 190 7.17 18.38 -9.39
N LEU A 191 7.93 18.32 -10.49
CA LEU A 191 7.58 19.00 -11.75
C LEU A 191 6.25 18.51 -12.32
N VAL A 192 5.99 17.20 -12.28
CA VAL A 192 4.69 16.64 -12.68
C VAL A 192 3.57 17.16 -11.77
N GLY A 193 3.79 17.20 -10.46
CA GLY A 193 2.81 17.71 -9.50
C GLY A 193 2.51 19.20 -9.66
N VAL A 194 3.50 20.01 -10.02
CA VAL A 194 3.34 21.44 -10.36
C VAL A 194 2.59 21.59 -11.67
N TYR A 195 2.99 20.87 -12.72
CA TYR A 195 2.32 20.87 -14.02
C TYR A 195 0.82 20.54 -13.89
N ASN A 196 0.49 19.50 -13.13
CA ASN A 196 -0.89 19.06 -12.90
C ASN A 196 -1.74 20.05 -12.07
N ARG A 197 -1.13 21.07 -11.46
CA ARG A 197 -1.84 22.15 -10.77
C ARG A 197 -1.94 23.44 -11.57
N LEU A 198 -1.22 23.56 -12.69
CA LEU A 198 -1.42 24.69 -13.60
C LEU A 198 -2.88 24.74 -14.09
N PRO A 199 -3.50 25.91 -14.24
CA PRO A 199 -4.79 26.03 -14.92
C PRO A 199 -4.77 25.34 -16.29
N SER A 200 -5.88 24.72 -16.71
CA SER A 200 -5.96 24.01 -18.00
C SER A 200 -5.53 24.91 -19.17
N ARG A 201 -5.93 26.18 -19.19
CA ARG A 201 -5.50 27.17 -20.20
C ARG A 201 -3.99 27.36 -20.34
N LEU A 202 -3.21 27.07 -19.29
CA LEU A 202 -1.75 27.21 -19.28
C LEU A 202 -1.03 25.88 -19.57
N ARG A 203 -1.75 24.75 -19.62
CA ARG A 203 -1.14 23.46 -19.92
C ARG A 203 -1.07 23.23 -21.44
N PRO A 204 0.10 22.87 -21.99
CA PRO A 204 0.25 22.39 -23.36
C PRO A 204 -0.70 21.24 -23.72
N LYS A 205 -0.81 20.95 -25.03
CA LYS A 205 -1.66 19.87 -25.57
C LYS A 205 -3.16 20.03 -25.21
N GLY A 206 -3.65 21.27 -25.20
CA GLY A 206 -5.06 21.57 -24.99
C GLY A 206 -5.53 21.38 -23.55
N GLY A 207 -4.67 21.65 -22.56
CA GLY A 207 -5.07 21.65 -21.16
C GLY A 207 -4.91 20.32 -20.41
N LYS A 208 -4.35 19.31 -21.09
CA LYS A 208 -4.26 17.94 -20.59
C LYS A 208 -3.28 17.82 -19.42
N GLN A 209 -3.68 17.05 -18.41
CA GLN A 209 -2.79 16.66 -17.31
C GLN A 209 -1.64 15.77 -17.80
N TRP A 210 -0.58 15.71 -17.01
CA TRP A 210 0.50 14.77 -17.23
C TRP A 210 -0.04 13.34 -17.11
N GLY A 211 0.32 12.49 -18.06
CA GLY A 211 -0.22 11.12 -18.13
C GLY A 211 -1.71 11.07 -18.45
N TYR A 212 -2.29 12.15 -19.01
CA TYR A 212 -3.70 12.21 -19.42
C TYR A 212 -4.11 10.99 -20.21
N LEU A 213 -5.27 10.42 -19.89
CA LEU A 213 -5.91 9.26 -20.53
C LEU A 213 -7.26 9.69 -21.12
N VAL A 214 -7.75 8.93 -22.09
CA VAL A 214 -9.07 9.14 -22.70
C VAL A 214 -9.89 7.86 -22.59
N GLY A 215 -11.06 7.94 -21.95
CA GLY A 215 -12.05 6.89 -22.06
C GLY A 215 -12.96 7.11 -23.26
N ARG A 216 -13.19 6.07 -24.05
CA ARG A 216 -13.94 6.15 -25.32
C ARG A 216 -15.19 5.24 -25.35
N ALA A 217 -15.42 4.45 -24.32
CA ALA A 217 -16.51 3.48 -24.27
C ALA A 217 -17.80 4.09 -23.71
N THR A 218 -18.90 4.00 -24.44
CA THR A 218 -20.25 4.23 -23.88
C THR A 218 -20.69 3.06 -23.01
N LYS A 219 -20.39 1.83 -23.44
CA LYS A 219 -20.62 0.59 -22.69
C LYS A 219 -19.29 -0.13 -22.54
N THR A 220 -18.87 -0.36 -21.30
CA THR A 220 -17.55 -0.95 -21.02
C THR A 220 -17.54 -2.46 -21.28
N PRO A 221 -16.59 -2.97 -22.09
CA PRO A 221 -16.53 -4.38 -22.42
C PRO A 221 -16.07 -5.21 -21.21
N THR A 222 -16.36 -6.50 -21.27
CA THR A 222 -15.86 -7.52 -20.34
C THR A 222 -14.95 -8.47 -21.12
N GLY A 223 -13.87 -8.93 -20.49
CA GLY A 223 -13.04 -10.01 -21.01
C GLY A 223 -12.93 -11.07 -19.92
N ARG A 224 -13.20 -12.33 -20.25
CA ARG A 224 -13.04 -13.47 -19.34
C ARG A 224 -12.10 -14.46 -19.99
N THR A 225 -10.81 -14.29 -19.74
CA THR A 225 -9.76 -15.22 -20.14
C THR A 225 -9.50 -16.27 -19.05
N ASN A 226 -10.19 -16.15 -17.91
CA ASN A 226 -10.11 -17.05 -16.76
C ASN A 226 -8.68 -17.17 -16.22
N LEU A 227 -8.00 -16.04 -16.12
CA LEU A 227 -6.60 -15.96 -15.67
C LEU A 227 -6.41 -16.59 -14.29
N GLN A 228 -5.50 -17.55 -14.19
CA GLN A 228 -5.16 -18.22 -12.95
C GLN A 228 -3.85 -17.65 -12.36
N PRO A 229 -3.67 -17.70 -11.03
CA PRO A 229 -2.37 -17.50 -10.42
C PRO A 229 -1.29 -18.32 -11.14
N GLY A 230 -0.18 -17.67 -11.48
CA GLY A 230 0.93 -18.26 -12.24
C GLY A 230 0.87 -18.02 -13.76
N ASP A 231 -0.29 -17.66 -14.32
CA ASP A 231 -0.40 -17.35 -15.75
C ASP A 231 0.51 -16.17 -16.14
N LEU A 232 1.21 -16.30 -17.27
CA LEU A 232 2.02 -15.23 -17.83
C LEU A 232 1.12 -14.30 -18.65
N VAL A 233 1.18 -13.00 -18.37
CA VAL A 233 0.37 -12.00 -19.06
C VAL A 233 1.18 -10.79 -19.48
N ARG A 234 0.81 -10.19 -20.61
CA ARG A 234 1.22 -8.85 -21.01
C ARG A 234 0.14 -7.86 -20.60
N ILE A 235 0.53 -6.75 -19.97
CA ILE A 235 -0.35 -5.61 -19.78
C ILE A 235 -0.53 -4.93 -21.13
N LYS A 236 -1.78 -4.80 -21.58
CA LYS A 236 -2.08 -4.14 -22.86
C LYS A 236 -1.53 -2.73 -22.93
N SER A 237 -1.24 -2.27 -24.14
CA SER A 237 -0.85 -0.88 -24.41
C SER A 237 -1.97 0.08 -24.00
N ARG A 238 -1.61 1.34 -23.86
CA ARG A 238 -2.56 2.39 -23.54
C ARG A 238 -3.64 2.52 -24.62
N GLU A 239 -3.24 2.41 -25.88
CA GLU A 239 -4.09 2.49 -27.07
C GLU A 239 -5.11 1.34 -27.12
N GLU A 240 -4.74 0.18 -26.60
CA GLU A 240 -5.62 -0.99 -26.44
C GLU A 240 -6.57 -0.86 -25.23
N ILE A 241 -6.16 -0.18 -24.15
CA ILE A 241 -6.96 -0.05 -22.92
C ILE A 241 -7.95 1.12 -22.98
N GLU A 242 -7.55 2.29 -23.48
CA GLU A 242 -8.40 3.50 -23.56
C GLU A 242 -9.80 3.26 -24.18
N PRO A 243 -9.94 2.46 -25.27
CA PRO A 243 -11.24 2.11 -25.85
C PRO A 243 -12.15 1.30 -24.93
N THR A 244 -11.63 0.73 -23.84
CA THR A 244 -12.39 -0.08 -22.87
C THR A 244 -12.89 0.73 -21.68
N LEU A 245 -12.49 2.00 -21.55
CA LEU A 245 -12.80 2.87 -20.42
C LEU A 245 -13.94 3.83 -20.76
N ASN A 246 -14.82 4.13 -19.81
CA ASN A 246 -15.83 5.17 -19.95
C ASN A 246 -15.26 6.59 -19.70
N ALA A 247 -16.08 7.63 -19.79
CA ALA A 247 -15.66 9.02 -19.62
C ALA A 247 -14.98 9.30 -18.27
N GLU A 248 -15.33 8.55 -17.22
CA GLU A 248 -14.71 8.63 -15.88
C GLU A 248 -13.45 7.76 -15.72
N LEU A 249 -12.92 7.21 -16.82
CA LEU A 249 -11.79 6.28 -16.87
C LEU A 249 -12.04 4.96 -16.12
N LEU A 250 -13.29 4.51 -16.09
CA LEU A 250 -13.71 3.27 -15.45
C LEU A 250 -14.02 2.18 -16.48
N ASN A 251 -13.68 0.93 -16.15
CA ASN A 251 -14.26 -0.26 -16.75
C ASN A 251 -15.01 -1.04 -15.68
N ARG A 252 -16.33 -1.19 -15.85
CA ARG A 252 -17.19 -1.91 -14.89
C ARG A 252 -16.96 -1.47 -13.43
N GLY A 253 -16.88 -0.16 -13.21
CA GLY A 253 -16.66 0.44 -11.89
C GLY A 253 -15.22 0.41 -11.36
N MET A 254 -14.27 -0.21 -12.08
CA MET A 254 -12.85 -0.19 -11.74
C MET A 254 -12.13 0.88 -12.53
N GLY A 255 -11.40 1.75 -11.83
CA GLY A 255 -10.62 2.82 -12.47
C GLY A 255 -9.34 2.31 -13.11
N PHE A 256 -8.94 2.98 -14.18
CA PHE A 256 -7.63 2.88 -14.79
C PHE A 256 -6.99 4.27 -14.79
N ASP A 257 -5.85 4.42 -14.13
CA ASP A 257 -5.20 5.71 -13.93
C ASP A 257 -3.85 5.83 -14.65
N SER A 258 -3.27 7.02 -14.57
CA SER A 258 -2.01 7.33 -15.22
C SER A 258 -0.81 6.61 -14.60
N GLU A 259 -0.86 6.18 -13.33
CA GLU A 259 0.17 5.34 -12.73
C GLU A 259 0.10 3.92 -13.32
N MET A 260 -1.10 3.36 -13.46
CA MET A 260 -1.31 2.07 -14.14
C MET A 260 -0.84 2.13 -15.59
N ALA A 261 -1.11 3.22 -16.30
CA ALA A 261 -0.69 3.38 -17.70
C ALA A 261 0.84 3.34 -17.90
N ARG A 262 1.65 3.64 -16.87
CA ARG A 262 3.12 3.50 -16.94
C ARG A 262 3.58 2.05 -17.02
N MET A 263 2.71 1.12 -16.61
CA MET A 263 2.99 -0.31 -16.60
C MET A 263 2.53 -0.99 -17.90
N CYS A 264 1.83 -0.27 -18.79
CA CYS A 264 1.43 -0.79 -20.10
C CYS A 264 2.62 -1.37 -20.87
N GLY A 265 2.40 -2.50 -21.54
CA GLY A 265 3.42 -3.21 -22.31
C GLY A 265 4.33 -4.13 -21.49
N ARG A 266 4.38 -3.99 -20.15
CA ARG A 266 5.15 -4.91 -19.30
C ARG A 266 4.53 -6.30 -19.26
N THR A 267 5.36 -7.31 -19.11
CA THR A 267 4.95 -8.69 -18.86
C THR A 267 5.14 -9.03 -17.39
N ALA A 268 4.16 -9.71 -16.79
CA ALA A 268 4.21 -10.17 -15.41
C ALA A 268 3.41 -11.47 -15.26
N ARG A 269 3.63 -12.19 -14.15
CA ARG A 269 2.76 -13.31 -13.78
C ARG A 269 1.57 -12.82 -12.97
N VAL A 270 0.46 -13.51 -13.11
CA VAL A 270 -0.70 -13.32 -12.23
C VAL A 270 -0.31 -13.81 -10.84
N LEU A 271 -0.28 -12.89 -9.87
CA LEU A 271 0.02 -13.23 -8.48
C LEU A 271 -1.20 -13.86 -7.82
N ARG A 272 -2.35 -13.18 -7.91
CA ARG A 272 -3.61 -13.66 -7.32
C ARG A 272 -4.82 -12.99 -7.96
N ARG A 273 -5.99 -13.60 -7.71
CA ARG A 273 -7.30 -13.01 -7.96
C ARG A 273 -7.82 -12.40 -6.66
N VAL A 274 -8.54 -11.28 -6.76
CA VAL A 274 -9.13 -10.55 -5.64
C VAL A 274 -10.63 -10.42 -5.92
N ASP A 275 -11.47 -10.89 -5.02
CA ASP A 275 -12.93 -10.84 -5.11
C ASP A 275 -13.58 -10.08 -3.96
N HIS A 276 -12.86 -9.81 -2.85
CA HIS A 276 -13.34 -8.94 -1.79
C HIS A 276 -12.24 -8.16 -1.08
N ILE A 277 -12.57 -6.93 -0.69
CA ILE A 277 -11.73 -6.05 0.12
C ILE A 277 -12.61 -5.25 1.07
N ILE A 278 -12.01 -4.67 2.11
CA ILE A 278 -12.71 -3.69 2.93
C ILE A 278 -12.77 -2.35 2.18
N ASP A 279 -13.96 -1.76 2.11
CA ASP A 279 -14.13 -0.37 1.71
C ASP A 279 -13.59 0.54 2.82
N GLU A 280 -12.53 1.28 2.50
CA GLU A 280 -11.76 2.04 3.48
C GLU A 280 -12.59 3.13 4.19
N ARG A 281 -13.62 3.68 3.51
CA ARG A 281 -14.46 4.74 4.07
C ARG A 281 -15.47 4.22 5.07
N THR A 282 -16.07 3.07 4.77
CA THR A 282 -17.21 2.53 5.51
C THR A 282 -16.82 1.42 6.47
N GLY A 283 -15.68 0.77 6.26
CA GLY A 283 -15.28 -0.44 6.96
C GLY A 283 -16.07 -1.69 6.55
N LYS A 284 -16.98 -1.58 5.58
CA LYS A 284 -17.78 -2.72 5.09
C LYS A 284 -16.94 -3.60 4.16
N MET A 285 -17.21 -4.89 4.16
CA MET A 285 -16.67 -5.79 3.13
C MET A 285 -17.34 -5.49 1.78
N LEU A 286 -16.52 -5.12 0.79
CA LEU A 286 -16.92 -4.91 -0.59
C LEU A 286 -16.62 -6.17 -1.41
N HIS A 287 -17.67 -6.78 -1.95
CA HIS A 287 -17.57 -7.88 -2.89
C HIS A 287 -17.59 -7.38 -4.33
N MET A 288 -16.59 -7.78 -5.10
CA MET A 288 -16.42 -7.36 -6.48
C MET A 288 -17.34 -8.19 -7.39
N LYS A 289 -18.05 -7.51 -8.31
CA LYS A 289 -18.91 -8.18 -9.29
C LYS A 289 -18.13 -9.09 -10.24
N GLU A 290 -16.90 -8.69 -10.55
CA GLU A 290 -15.94 -9.48 -11.32
C GLU A 290 -14.61 -9.44 -10.59
N PRO A 291 -13.89 -10.59 -10.50
CA PRO A 291 -12.60 -10.63 -9.85
C PRO A 291 -11.60 -9.64 -10.47
N CYS A 292 -10.75 -9.11 -9.61
CA CYS A 292 -9.66 -8.23 -9.96
C CYS A 292 -8.36 -9.05 -9.99
N ILE A 293 -7.48 -8.75 -10.93
CA ILE A 293 -6.21 -9.44 -11.06
C ILE A 293 -5.11 -8.59 -10.43
N VAL A 294 -4.25 -9.21 -9.62
CA VAL A 294 -3.02 -8.61 -9.11
C VAL A 294 -1.85 -9.28 -9.79
N LEU A 295 -0.90 -8.49 -10.27
CA LEU A 295 0.28 -8.97 -10.97
C LEU A 295 1.51 -8.96 -10.06
N GLU A 296 2.36 -9.97 -10.21
CA GLU A 296 3.60 -10.12 -9.44
C GLU A 296 4.59 -9.00 -9.77
N GLY A 297 5.19 -8.40 -8.75
CA GLY A 297 6.18 -7.32 -8.90
C GLY A 297 5.62 -5.99 -9.41
N ILE A 298 4.33 -5.90 -9.75
CA ILE A 298 3.69 -4.67 -10.23
C ILE A 298 2.99 -3.98 -9.06
N VAL A 299 3.47 -2.79 -8.71
CA VAL A 299 2.91 -1.92 -7.66
C VAL A 299 2.88 -0.49 -8.15
N CYS A 300 2.05 0.36 -7.53
CA CYS A 300 2.08 1.80 -7.73
C CYS A 300 3.46 2.35 -7.32
N GLU A 301 4.17 2.98 -8.25
CA GLU A 301 5.50 3.58 -8.03
C GLU A 301 5.41 4.98 -7.39
N GLY A 302 4.19 5.52 -7.25
CA GLY A 302 3.94 6.83 -6.66
C GLY A 302 4.46 7.99 -7.52
N ALA A 303 4.73 7.75 -8.80
CA ALA A 303 5.50 8.67 -9.64
C ALA A 303 4.73 9.96 -9.99
N TYR A 304 3.42 9.85 -10.13
CA TYR A 304 2.48 10.95 -10.33
C TYR A 304 1.74 11.34 -9.05
N ASN A 305 2.08 10.68 -7.93
CA ASN A 305 1.55 10.94 -6.59
C ASN A 305 2.66 11.36 -5.63
N ALA A 306 3.48 12.33 -6.06
CA ALA A 306 4.53 12.96 -5.25
C ALA A 306 5.41 11.95 -4.48
N VAL A 307 5.87 10.88 -5.13
CA VAL A 307 6.72 9.82 -4.53
C VAL A 307 6.02 9.12 -3.36
N CYS A 308 4.74 8.79 -3.51
CA CYS A 308 4.00 8.04 -2.50
C CYS A 308 4.66 6.66 -2.22
N PRO A 309 5.05 6.35 -0.96
CA PRO A 309 5.74 5.10 -0.63
C PRO A 309 4.80 3.89 -0.47
N ARG A 310 3.49 4.08 -0.64
CA ARG A 310 2.45 3.10 -0.28
C ARG A 310 2.50 1.80 -1.09
N ALA A 311 3.09 1.83 -2.30
CA ALA A 311 3.28 0.68 -3.18
C ALA A 311 2.06 -0.27 -3.23
N ILE A 312 0.88 0.32 -3.42
CA ILE A 312 -0.39 -0.41 -3.50
C ILE A 312 -0.36 -1.28 -4.77
N PRO A 313 -0.73 -2.57 -4.69
CA PRO A 313 -0.90 -3.38 -5.89
C PRO A 313 -2.08 -2.84 -6.73
N PRO A 314 -1.87 -2.43 -7.98
CA PRO A 314 -2.97 -2.05 -8.86
C PRO A 314 -3.83 -3.27 -9.17
N TYR A 315 -5.13 -3.04 -9.31
CA TYR A 315 -6.10 -4.04 -9.73
C TYR A 315 -6.33 -3.96 -11.24
N TRP A 316 -6.25 -5.10 -11.90
CA TRP A 316 -6.39 -5.20 -13.34
C TRP A 316 -7.66 -5.97 -13.70
N ARG A 317 -8.39 -5.49 -14.71
CA ARG A 317 -9.40 -6.30 -15.39
C ARG A 317 -8.71 -7.26 -16.36
N GLU A 318 -9.26 -8.46 -16.49
CA GLU A 318 -8.77 -9.45 -17.46
C GLU A 318 -8.79 -8.89 -18.90
N VAL A 319 -9.74 -8.00 -19.25
CA VAL A 319 -9.80 -7.37 -20.58
C VAL A 319 -8.56 -6.49 -20.89
N TRP A 320 -7.81 -6.06 -19.88
CA TRP A 320 -6.59 -5.26 -20.00
C TRP A 320 -5.32 -6.11 -20.08
N LEU A 321 -5.44 -7.43 -20.05
CA LEU A 321 -4.34 -8.37 -19.98
C LEU A 321 -4.43 -9.36 -21.14
N ASP A 322 -3.33 -9.57 -21.84
CA ASP A 322 -3.22 -10.66 -22.81
C ASP A 322 -2.50 -11.83 -22.16
N LYS A 323 -3.16 -12.99 -22.15
CA LYS A 323 -2.52 -14.24 -21.76
C LYS A 323 -1.49 -14.61 -22.81
N LEU A 324 -0.27 -14.89 -22.37
CA LEU A 324 0.81 -15.34 -23.22
C LEU A 324 0.99 -16.85 -23.05
N ASP A 325 1.34 -17.53 -24.14
CA ASP A 325 1.77 -18.92 -24.09
C ASP A 325 3.15 -18.97 -23.43
N GLY A 326 3.19 -19.45 -22.19
CA GLY A 326 4.41 -19.64 -21.42
C GLY A 326 4.22 -20.80 -20.45
N PRO A 327 5.30 -21.44 -19.97
CA PRO A 327 5.18 -22.52 -19.00
C PRO A 327 4.45 -21.99 -17.75
N SER A 328 3.29 -22.58 -17.48
CA SER A 328 2.59 -22.44 -16.21
C SER A 328 3.48 -23.08 -15.15
N ILE A 329 4.13 -22.26 -14.34
CA ILE A 329 4.79 -22.78 -13.14
C ILE A 329 3.66 -22.98 -12.12
N PRO A 330 3.47 -24.20 -11.59
CA PRO A 330 2.43 -24.44 -10.60
C PRO A 330 2.61 -23.47 -9.43
N ALA A 331 1.49 -22.85 -9.01
CA ALA A 331 1.48 -21.88 -7.92
C ALA A 331 2.19 -22.48 -6.70
N GLN A 332 3.26 -21.82 -6.23
CA GLN A 332 3.93 -22.18 -5.00
C GLN A 332 2.92 -22.04 -3.85
N ARG A 333 2.43 -23.18 -3.36
CA ARG A 333 1.94 -23.28 -1.99
C ARG A 333 3.17 -23.11 -1.13
N ASP A 334 3.37 -21.92 -0.58
CA ASP A 334 3.92 -21.65 0.75
C ASP A 334 4.12 -20.14 0.94
N GLY A 335 3.65 -19.61 2.07
CA GLY A 335 3.60 -18.19 2.42
C GLY A 335 4.95 -17.53 2.71
N ARG A 336 5.96 -17.74 1.85
CA ARG A 336 7.18 -16.94 1.81
C ARG A 336 7.28 -16.27 0.45
N THR A 337 6.95 -14.99 0.42
CA THR A 337 7.22 -14.11 -0.71
C THR A 337 8.73 -13.89 -0.81
N ASP A 338 9.41 -14.70 -1.61
CA ASP A 338 10.74 -14.36 -2.08
C ASP A 338 10.66 -13.06 -2.88
N VAL A 339 11.35 -12.04 -2.39
CA VAL A 339 11.34 -10.70 -2.95
C VAL A 339 12.27 -10.66 -4.16
N PRO A 340 11.87 -10.05 -5.30
CA PRO A 340 12.79 -9.81 -6.40
C PRO A 340 13.92 -8.89 -5.96
N ARG A 341 15.16 -9.27 -6.28
CA ARG A 341 16.33 -8.39 -6.22
C ARG A 341 16.04 -7.11 -7.03
N PRO A 342 16.44 -5.92 -6.56
CA PRO A 342 16.29 -4.70 -7.35
C PRO A 342 17.07 -4.85 -8.65
N VAL A 343 16.36 -4.78 -9.77
CA VAL A 343 16.98 -4.61 -11.09
C VAL A 343 17.62 -3.23 -11.07
N ALA A 344 18.94 -3.20 -11.11
CA ALA A 344 19.68 -1.96 -11.34
C ALA A 344 19.18 -1.38 -12.67
N GLY A 345 18.56 -0.19 -12.60
CA GLY A 345 18.15 0.53 -13.79
C GLY A 345 19.39 0.86 -14.60
N THR A 346 19.52 0.26 -15.78
CA THR A 346 20.36 0.81 -16.85
C THR A 346 19.71 2.13 -17.27
N ALA A 347 20.48 3.20 -17.13
CA ALA A 347 20.11 4.51 -17.64
C ALA A 347 20.12 4.46 -19.17
N GLU A 348 18.96 4.66 -19.79
CA GLU A 348 18.76 5.31 -21.10
C GLU A 348 17.45 6.10 -21.09
#